data_AF-A0A060LSL0-F1
#
_entry.id   AF-A0A060LSL0-F1
#
_cell.length_a   1.000
_cell.length_b   1.000
_cell.length_c   1.000
_cell.angle_alpha   90.00
_cell.angle_beta   90.00
_cell.angle_gamma   90.00
#
_symmetry.space_group_name_H-M   'P 1'
#
loop_
_entity.id
_entity.type
_entity.pdbx_description
1 polymer ?
#
loop_
_entity_poly.entity_id
_entity_poly.type
_entity_poly.pdbx_seq_one_letter_code
_entity_poly.pdbx_strand_id
1 'polypeptide(L)'
;MFSPTDWLRLFMAALFILPIVTVIRESGYYLAASLLRGENKKLIIGSGPTLIKLRTVEVRRYFFMYSWMEYDELKPGNRFWHGFIYAAPIITTGTFAFLVNSLVLSSVLPPNIFWTTFIFYCFYYMLFDVIPVYLPDGQPTNGRAIFDLIWHGERSDFKKLREENELKTEENHERSKTEAQEETMENRDRDDEERDDHTNPESSGTRDNTDSDSNNERSFTESQEQTKENRDRDERARGNYVEPDA
;
A
#
# COMPACT_ATOMS: atom_id res chain seq x y z
N MET A 1 -24.25 -18.84 2.14
CA MET A 1 -24.55 -18.72 3.57
C MET A 1 -23.28 -19.05 4.34
N PHE A 2 -22.94 -18.28 5.37
CA PHE A 2 -21.71 -18.48 6.14
C PHE A 2 -21.86 -19.70 7.08
N SER A 3 -21.03 -20.72 6.91
CA SER A 3 -21.05 -21.96 7.69
C SER A 3 -20.22 -21.83 8.97
N PRO A 4 -20.50 -22.61 10.04
CA PRO A 4 -19.61 -22.73 11.20
C PRO A 4 -18.16 -23.06 10.85
N THR A 5 -17.94 -23.82 9.76
CA THR A 5 -16.60 -24.14 9.26
C THR A 5 -15.88 -22.94 8.64
N ASP A 6 -16.62 -21.97 8.11
CA ASP A 6 -16.06 -20.73 7.56
C ASP A 6 -15.51 -19.82 8.65
N TRP A 7 -16.09 -19.85 9.86
CA TRP A 7 -15.52 -19.17 11.03
C TRP A 7 -14.14 -19.72 11.38
N LEU A 8 -13.99 -21.05 11.43
CA LEU A 8 -12.69 -21.67 11.68
C LEU A 8 -11.67 -21.31 10.59
N ARG A 9 -12.10 -21.29 9.33
CA ARG A 9 -11.28 -20.85 8.20
C ARG A 9 -10.84 -19.40 8.35
N LEU A 10 -11.75 -18.51 8.77
CA LEU A 10 -11.46 -17.09 9.00
C LEU A 10 -10.45 -16.89 10.14
N PHE A 11 -10.64 -17.54 11.30
CA PHE A 11 -9.69 -17.44 12.41
C PHE A 11 -8.32 -18.03 12.06
N MET A 12 -8.30 -19.17 11.36
CA MET A 12 -7.05 -19.77 10.87
C MET A 12 -6.35 -18.81 9.90
N ALA A 13 -7.10 -18.19 8.99
CA ALA A 13 -6.58 -17.22 8.04
C ALA A 13 -5.98 -16.00 8.75
N ALA A 14 -6.76 -15.36 9.62
CA ALA A 14 -6.39 -14.11 10.28
C ALA A 14 -5.21 -14.28 11.25
N LEU A 15 -5.17 -15.35 12.03
CA LEU A 15 -4.21 -15.52 13.11
C LEU A 15 -2.94 -16.28 12.71
N PHE A 16 -2.99 -17.09 11.65
CA PHE A 16 -1.85 -17.91 11.25
C PHE A 16 -1.43 -17.64 9.81
N ILE A 17 -2.35 -17.78 8.85
CA ILE A 17 -1.98 -17.73 7.43
C ILE A 17 -1.51 -16.33 7.04
N LEU A 18 -2.28 -15.28 7.37
CA LEU A 18 -1.91 -13.89 7.06
C LEU A 18 -0.55 -13.50 7.66
N PRO A 19 -0.27 -13.71 8.96
CA PRO A 19 1.04 -13.44 9.53
C PRO A 19 2.18 -14.20 8.84
N ILE A 20 1.98 -15.49 8.52
CA ILE A 20 3.00 -16.29 7.83
C ILE A 20 3.28 -15.72 6.44
N VAL A 21 2.22 -15.42 5.67
CA VAL A 21 2.37 -14.86 4.31
C VAL A 21 3.04 -13.49 4.37
N THR A 22 2.69 -12.64 5.34
CA THR A 22 3.34 -11.35 5.56
C THR A 22 4.82 -11.51 5.89
N VAL A 23 5.19 -12.44 6.77
CA VAL A 23 6.61 -12.73 7.06
C VAL A 23 7.35 -13.17 5.80
N ILE A 24 6.76 -14.04 4.98
CA ILE A 24 7.35 -14.48 3.70
C ILE A 24 7.53 -13.29 2.76
N ARG A 25 6.50 -12.45 2.61
CA ARG A 25 6.53 -11.25 1.78
C ARG A 25 7.65 -10.29 2.19
N GLU A 26 7.69 -9.91 3.47
CA GLU A 26 8.70 -8.99 3.99
C GLU A 26 10.11 -9.61 4.04
N SER A 27 10.22 -10.94 4.12
CA SER A 27 11.51 -11.61 3.99
C SER A 27 12.15 -11.34 2.63
N GLY A 28 11.36 -11.09 1.58
CA GLY A 28 11.86 -10.65 0.29
C GLY A 28 12.67 -9.35 0.38
N TYR A 29 12.14 -8.36 1.09
CA TYR A 29 12.86 -7.12 1.38
C TYR A 29 14.15 -7.37 2.16
N TYR A 30 14.07 -8.20 3.21
CA TYR A 30 15.24 -8.56 4.01
C TYR A 30 16.34 -9.22 3.19
N LEU A 31 15.97 -10.17 2.31
CA LEU A 31 16.89 -10.87 1.42
C LEU A 31 17.53 -9.91 0.41
N ALA A 32 16.73 -9.05 -0.23
CA ALA A 32 17.23 -8.07 -1.19
C ALA A 32 18.15 -7.03 -0.54
N ALA A 33 17.75 -6.46 0.60
CA ALA A 33 18.59 -5.55 1.37
C ALA A 33 19.87 -6.25 1.85
N SER A 34 19.82 -7.56 2.14
CA SER A 34 21.01 -8.33 2.50
C SER A 34 21.96 -8.60 1.37
N LEU A 35 21.44 -8.87 0.18
CA LEU A 35 22.26 -8.96 -1.03
C LEU A 35 22.93 -7.61 -1.34
N LEU A 36 22.25 -6.51 -1.05
CA LEU A 36 22.69 -5.14 -1.33
C LEU A 36 23.46 -4.46 -0.21
N ARG A 37 23.91 -5.23 0.80
CA ARG A 37 24.69 -4.72 1.95
C ARG A 37 24.04 -3.51 2.64
N GLY A 38 22.72 -3.43 2.65
CA GLY A 38 21.99 -2.39 3.40
C GLY A 38 22.37 -2.45 4.88
N GLU A 39 22.64 -1.30 5.46
CA GLU A 39 22.92 -1.16 6.89
C GLU A 39 21.58 -1.06 7.67
N ASN A 40 21.60 -1.42 8.97
CA ASN A 40 20.44 -1.38 9.90
C ASN A 40 19.07 -1.84 9.37
N LYS A 41 18.99 -3.10 8.90
CA LYS A 41 17.72 -3.73 8.49
C LYS A 41 16.85 -4.05 9.70
N LYS A 42 15.62 -3.57 9.69
CA LYS A 42 14.63 -3.83 10.73
C LYS A 42 13.29 -4.20 10.11
N LEU A 43 12.91 -5.46 10.30
CA LEU A 43 11.61 -5.99 9.92
C LEU A 43 10.60 -5.70 11.04
N ILE A 44 9.56 -4.94 10.75
CA ILE A 44 8.51 -4.61 11.73
C ILE A 44 7.21 -5.30 11.32
N ILE A 45 6.75 -6.23 12.14
CA ILE A 45 5.52 -7.01 11.93
C ILE A 45 4.47 -6.55 12.92
N GLY A 46 3.37 -6.02 12.40
CA GLY A 46 2.23 -5.52 13.16
C GLY A 46 2.22 -4.02 13.37
N SER A 47 1.13 -3.53 13.96
CA SER A 47 1.00 -2.14 14.43
C SER A 47 0.80 -2.07 15.95
N GLY A 48 0.87 -0.86 16.50
CA GLY A 48 0.67 -0.61 17.93
C GLY A 48 1.89 -0.88 18.81
N PRO A 49 1.69 -1.15 20.13
CA PRO A 49 2.78 -1.35 21.09
C PRO A 49 3.66 -2.55 20.75
N THR A 50 4.97 -2.41 20.97
CA THR A 50 5.94 -3.49 20.74
C THR A 50 5.76 -4.62 21.75
N LEU A 51 5.63 -5.85 21.26
CA LEU A 51 5.64 -7.07 22.09
C LEU A 51 7.06 -7.58 22.26
N ILE A 52 7.80 -7.70 21.16
CA ILE A 52 9.15 -8.25 21.13
C ILE A 52 10.01 -7.36 20.23
N LYS A 53 11.17 -6.94 20.74
CA LYS A 53 12.16 -6.16 19.98
C LYS A 53 13.48 -6.90 19.92
N LEU A 54 13.80 -7.42 18.75
CA LEU A 54 15.13 -7.96 18.41
C LEU A 54 15.88 -6.92 17.57
N ARG A 55 17.19 -7.13 17.36
CA ARG A 55 18.03 -6.20 16.60
C ARG A 55 17.54 -6.01 15.16
N THR A 56 16.96 -7.05 14.55
CA THR A 56 16.53 -7.06 13.15
C THR A 56 15.04 -7.31 12.96
N VAL A 57 14.30 -7.68 14.02
CA VAL A 57 12.88 -8.00 13.95
C VAL A 57 12.14 -7.37 15.13
N GLU A 58 11.08 -6.63 14.86
CA GLU A 58 10.18 -6.06 15.86
C GLU A 58 8.78 -6.61 15.62
N VAL A 59 8.22 -7.28 16.62
CA VAL A 59 6.84 -7.78 16.58
C VAL A 59 5.97 -6.91 17.48
N ARG A 60 4.88 -6.40 16.92
CA ARG A 60 3.92 -5.52 17.61
C ARG A 60 2.61 -6.24 17.90
N ARG A 61 1.82 -5.68 18.81
CA ARG A 61 0.60 -6.31 19.35
C ARG A 61 -0.42 -6.69 18.28
N TYR A 62 -0.57 -5.86 17.25
CA TYR A 62 -1.48 -6.12 16.14
C TYR A 62 -0.72 -6.69 14.93
N PHE A 63 -0.06 -7.84 15.12
CA PHE A 63 0.81 -8.49 14.13
C PHE A 63 0.12 -8.88 12.81
N PHE A 64 -1.21 -8.99 12.80
CA PHE A 64 -2.00 -9.37 11.63
C PHE A 64 -2.45 -8.18 10.76
N MET A 65 -2.24 -6.93 11.19
CA MET A 65 -2.81 -5.75 10.51
C MET A 65 -1.89 -5.14 9.46
N TYR A 66 -0.67 -4.77 9.85
CA TYR A 66 0.24 -4.00 9.00
C TYR A 66 1.67 -4.48 9.23
N SER A 67 2.52 -4.42 8.22
CA SER A 67 3.93 -4.81 8.31
C SER A 67 4.75 -3.96 7.36
N TRP A 68 5.97 -3.64 7.76
CA TRP A 68 6.89 -2.86 6.94
C TRP A 68 8.33 -3.21 7.26
N MET A 69 9.21 -2.95 6.31
CA MET A 69 10.65 -3.13 6.47
C MET A 69 11.35 -1.77 6.40
N GLU A 70 12.10 -1.46 7.45
CA GLU A 70 13.00 -0.30 7.50
C GLU A 70 14.41 -0.77 7.14
N TYR A 71 15.08 -0.01 6.28
CA TYR A 71 16.47 -0.24 5.90
C TYR A 71 17.13 1.09 5.58
N ASP A 72 18.42 1.21 5.90
CA ASP A 72 19.20 2.38 5.52
C ASP A 72 19.51 2.37 4.02
N GLU A 73 19.99 3.52 3.53
CA GLU A 73 20.35 3.71 2.12
C GLU A 73 21.20 2.56 1.56
N LEU A 74 20.79 2.09 0.38
CA LEU A 74 21.34 0.91 -0.26
C LEU A 74 22.59 1.27 -1.04
N LYS A 75 23.65 0.45 -0.90
CA LYS A 75 24.90 0.59 -1.63
C LYS A 75 25.05 -0.63 -2.57
N PRO A 76 24.69 -0.54 -3.86
CA PRO A 76 24.87 0.61 -4.77
C PRO A 76 23.55 1.32 -5.14
N GLY A 77 23.59 2.65 -5.25
CA GLY A 77 22.44 3.50 -5.63
C GLY A 77 22.05 3.43 -7.11
N ASN A 78 22.24 2.28 -7.78
CA ASN A 78 21.82 2.11 -9.17
C ASN A 78 20.30 1.90 -9.24
N ARG A 79 19.65 2.47 -10.26
CA ARG A 79 18.19 2.41 -10.46
C ARG A 79 17.68 0.96 -10.41
N PHE A 80 18.37 0.05 -11.11
CA PHE A 80 18.04 -1.38 -11.13
C PHE A 80 17.91 -2.00 -9.72
N TRP A 81 18.79 -1.65 -8.79
CA TRP A 81 18.78 -2.24 -7.44
C TRP A 81 17.63 -1.72 -6.57
N HIS A 82 17.22 -0.47 -6.78
CA HIS A 82 16.00 0.06 -6.16
C HIS A 82 14.77 -0.69 -6.68
N GLY A 83 14.65 -0.88 -7.99
CA GLY A 83 13.56 -1.65 -8.59
C GLY A 83 13.55 -3.11 -8.11
N PHE A 84 14.73 -3.72 -7.97
CA PHE A 84 14.86 -5.08 -7.47
C PHE A 84 14.34 -5.25 -6.04
N ILE A 85 14.56 -4.26 -5.16
CA ILE A 85 14.06 -4.32 -3.77
C ILE A 85 12.54 -4.28 -3.72
N TYR A 86 11.91 -3.40 -4.50
CA TYR A 86 10.46 -3.39 -4.61
C TYR A 86 9.92 -4.65 -5.31
N ALA A 87 10.69 -5.28 -6.20
CA ALA A 87 10.32 -6.55 -6.81
C ALA A 87 10.49 -7.76 -5.87
N ALA A 88 11.34 -7.66 -4.84
CA ALA A 88 11.71 -8.80 -4.01
C ALA A 88 10.54 -9.42 -3.22
N PRO A 89 9.61 -8.65 -2.63
CA PRO A 89 8.40 -9.22 -2.03
C PRO A 89 7.52 -9.98 -3.03
N ILE A 90 7.35 -9.44 -4.24
CA ILE A 90 6.56 -10.07 -5.31
C ILE A 90 7.19 -11.42 -5.70
N ILE A 91 8.50 -11.42 -5.95
CA ILE A 91 9.27 -12.61 -6.33
C ILE A 91 9.23 -13.65 -5.21
N THR A 92 9.45 -13.24 -3.96
CA THR A 92 9.52 -14.17 -2.83
C THR A 92 8.16 -14.80 -2.56
N THR A 93 7.11 -13.98 -2.49
CA THR A 93 5.74 -14.45 -2.25
C THR A 93 5.27 -15.36 -3.40
N GLY A 94 5.61 -15.01 -4.64
CA GLY A 94 5.29 -15.84 -5.81
C GLY A 94 6.03 -17.15 -5.84
N THR A 95 7.32 -17.15 -5.54
CA THR A 95 8.11 -18.38 -5.46
C THR A 95 7.49 -19.35 -4.45
N PHE A 96 7.09 -18.87 -3.27
CA PHE A 96 6.40 -19.69 -2.28
C PHE A 96 5.02 -20.17 -2.77
N ALA A 97 4.24 -19.30 -3.41
CA ALA A 97 2.94 -19.67 -3.97
C ALA A 97 3.07 -20.82 -4.98
N PHE A 98 3.98 -20.69 -5.94
CA PHE A 98 4.24 -21.70 -6.96
C PHE A 98 4.82 -22.99 -6.38
N LEU A 99 5.76 -22.89 -5.43
CA LEU A 99 6.38 -24.05 -4.79
C LEU A 99 5.35 -24.85 -4.00
N VAL A 100 4.57 -24.20 -3.14
CA VAL A 100 3.54 -24.87 -2.34
C VAL A 100 2.44 -25.44 -3.24
N ASN A 101 2.00 -24.69 -4.26
CA ASN A 101 1.05 -25.21 -5.23
C ASN A 101 1.56 -26.46 -5.96
N SER A 102 2.84 -26.48 -6.35
CA SER A 102 3.47 -27.65 -6.98
C SER A 102 3.55 -28.85 -6.04
N LEU A 103 3.83 -28.62 -4.75
CA LEU A 103 3.83 -29.67 -3.73
C LEU A 103 2.43 -30.26 -3.48
N VAL A 104 1.39 -29.43 -3.55
CA VAL A 104 0.00 -29.90 -3.46
C VAL A 104 -0.38 -30.71 -4.71
N LEU A 105 -0.02 -30.24 -5.91
CA LEU A 105 -0.30 -30.95 -7.16
C LEU A 105 0.42 -32.30 -7.26
N SER A 106 1.65 -32.38 -6.75
CA SER A 106 2.42 -33.63 -6.68
C SER A 106 1.99 -34.55 -5.52
N SER A 107 0.93 -34.19 -4.78
CA SER A 107 0.41 -34.93 -3.62
C SER A 107 1.42 -35.11 -2.48
N VAL A 108 2.51 -34.34 -2.47
CA VAL A 108 3.45 -34.29 -1.33
C VAL A 108 2.78 -33.58 -0.14
N LEU A 109 2.01 -32.52 -0.42
CA LEU A 109 1.17 -31.85 0.57
C LEU A 109 -0.31 -32.20 0.33
N PRO A 110 -1.10 -32.43 1.39
CA PRO A 110 -2.52 -32.72 1.24
C PRO A 110 -3.28 -31.46 0.77
N PRO A 111 -4.30 -31.59 -0.11
CA PRO A 111 -5.13 -30.46 -0.53
C PRO A 111 -6.16 -30.11 0.55
N ASN A 112 -5.69 -29.53 1.66
CA ASN A 112 -6.54 -29.13 2.78
C ASN A 112 -6.85 -27.62 2.76
N ILE A 113 -7.74 -27.20 3.66
CA ILE A 113 -8.17 -25.80 3.79
C ILE A 113 -6.98 -24.87 4.09
N PHE A 114 -5.98 -25.36 4.84
CA PHE A 114 -4.80 -24.56 5.17
C PHE A 114 -3.98 -24.22 3.92
N TRP A 115 -3.57 -25.22 3.14
CA TRP A 115 -2.72 -25.02 1.97
C TRP A 115 -3.42 -24.25 0.86
N THR A 116 -4.72 -24.54 0.64
CA THR A 116 -5.52 -23.80 -0.36
C THR A 116 -5.71 -22.34 0.02
N THR A 117 -6.01 -22.03 1.29
CA THR A 117 -6.09 -20.65 1.77
C THR A 117 -4.72 -19.96 1.81
N PHE A 118 -3.65 -20.67 2.15
CA PHE A 118 -2.29 -20.14 2.11
C PHE A 118 -1.88 -19.69 0.70
N ILE A 119 -2.03 -20.56 -0.30
CA ILE A 119 -1.73 -20.23 -1.70
C ILE A 119 -2.57 -19.04 -2.16
N PHE A 120 -3.87 -19.01 -1.82
CA PHE A 120 -4.75 -17.89 -2.11
C PHE A 120 -4.21 -16.57 -1.56
N TYR A 121 -3.82 -16.53 -0.28
CA TYR A 121 -3.30 -15.30 0.32
C TYR A 121 -1.93 -14.89 -0.23
N CYS A 122 -1.07 -15.84 -0.64
CA CYS A 122 0.16 -15.51 -1.35
C CYS A 122 -0.13 -14.77 -2.67
N PHE A 123 -1.07 -15.28 -3.47
CA PHE A 123 -1.47 -14.60 -4.71
C PHE A 123 -2.22 -13.29 -4.46
N TYR A 124 -3.05 -13.24 -3.42
CA TYR A 124 -3.72 -12.01 -2.99
C TYR A 124 -2.71 -10.91 -2.71
N TYR A 125 -1.71 -11.15 -1.83
CA TYR A 125 -0.69 -10.14 -1.54
C TYR A 125 0.17 -9.80 -2.76
N MET A 126 0.52 -10.78 -3.59
CA MET A 126 1.24 -10.54 -4.84
C MET A 126 0.47 -9.59 -5.76
N LEU A 127 -0.85 -9.77 -5.90
CA LEU A 127 -1.68 -8.92 -6.74
C LEU A 127 -1.63 -7.46 -6.25
N PHE A 128 -1.81 -7.24 -4.94
CA PHE A 128 -1.72 -5.89 -4.36
C PHE A 128 -0.32 -5.29 -4.49
N ASP A 129 0.73 -6.11 -4.45
CA ASP A 129 2.08 -5.64 -4.69
C ASP A 129 2.34 -5.27 -6.15
N VAL A 130 1.69 -5.90 -7.12
CA VAL A 130 1.93 -5.64 -8.55
C VAL A 130 1.15 -4.43 -9.07
N ILE A 131 -0.02 -4.14 -8.49
CA ILE A 131 -0.89 -3.04 -8.93
C ILE A 131 -0.17 -1.69 -8.70
N PRO A 132 0.03 -0.84 -9.73
CA PRO A 132 0.82 0.38 -9.61
C PRO A 132 -0.02 1.58 -9.13
N VAL A 133 -0.27 1.64 -7.83
CA VAL A 133 -1.07 2.69 -7.17
C VAL A 133 -0.28 3.40 -6.05
N TYR A 134 -0.55 4.69 -5.81
CA TYR A 134 -0.17 5.38 -4.58
C TYR A 134 -1.27 5.20 -3.53
N LEU A 135 -0.87 4.84 -2.33
CA LEU A 135 -1.75 4.81 -1.17
C LEU A 135 -2.15 6.25 -0.79
N PRO A 136 -3.23 6.45 -0.02
CA PRO A 136 -3.67 7.79 0.37
C PRO A 136 -2.61 8.60 1.13
N ASP A 137 -1.69 7.93 1.82
CA ASP A 137 -0.54 8.56 2.47
C ASP A 137 0.60 8.93 1.51
N GLY A 138 0.39 8.72 0.21
CA GLY A 138 1.36 8.90 -0.86
C GLY A 138 2.43 7.81 -0.90
N GLN A 139 2.37 6.77 -0.07
CA GLN A 139 3.31 5.65 -0.19
C GLN A 139 3.03 4.88 -1.49
N PRO A 140 4.03 4.66 -2.37
CA PRO A 140 3.84 3.81 -3.53
C PRO A 140 3.70 2.35 -3.09
N THR A 141 2.79 1.64 -3.76
CA THR A 141 2.86 0.18 -3.84
C THR A 141 4.17 -0.25 -4.51
N ASN A 142 4.58 -1.50 -4.27
CA ASN A 142 5.80 -2.07 -4.85
C ASN A 142 5.78 -1.97 -6.39
N GLY A 143 4.64 -2.26 -7.00
CA GLY A 143 4.40 -2.19 -8.43
C GLY A 143 4.48 -0.76 -8.95
N ARG A 144 3.99 0.23 -8.18
CA ARG A 144 4.12 1.64 -8.55
C ARG A 144 5.58 2.08 -8.56
N ALA A 145 6.33 1.71 -7.53
CA ALA A 145 7.76 2.04 -7.45
C ALA A 145 8.57 1.42 -8.60
N ILE A 146 8.25 0.18 -9.00
CA ILE A 146 8.86 -0.46 -10.18
C ILE A 146 8.43 0.25 -11.48
N PHE A 147 7.15 0.59 -11.60
CA PHE A 147 6.59 1.24 -12.79
C PHE A 147 7.22 2.62 -13.02
N ASP A 148 7.29 3.46 -11.99
CA ASP A 148 7.89 4.79 -12.07
C ASP A 148 9.36 4.72 -12.48
N LEU A 149 10.09 3.75 -11.91
CA LEU A 149 11.50 3.55 -12.20
C LEU A 149 11.76 3.09 -13.65
N ILE A 150 10.92 2.22 -14.19
CA ILE A 150 11.06 1.69 -15.56
C ILE A 150 10.58 2.72 -16.59
N TRP A 151 9.42 3.34 -16.35
CA TRP A 151 8.74 4.17 -17.33
C TRP A 151 9.16 5.64 -17.29
N HIS A 152 9.28 6.22 -16.09
CA HIS A 152 9.64 7.62 -15.89
C HIS A 152 11.13 7.81 -15.57
N GLY A 153 11.82 6.74 -15.13
CA GLY A 153 13.21 6.84 -14.69
C GLY A 153 13.39 7.59 -13.37
N GLU A 154 12.28 7.90 -12.71
CA GLU A 154 12.17 8.63 -11.45
C GLU A 154 12.14 7.67 -10.27
N ARG A 155 12.53 8.15 -9.09
CA ARG A 155 12.43 7.37 -7.84
C ARG A 155 11.19 7.85 -7.10
N SER A 156 10.29 6.95 -6.73
CA SER A 156 9.12 7.27 -5.90
C SER A 156 9.28 6.84 -4.44
N ASP A 157 10.50 6.56 -3.94
CA ASP A 157 10.68 6.08 -2.56
C ASP A 157 10.07 7.09 -1.56
N PHE A 158 9.12 6.61 -0.76
CA PHE A 158 8.49 7.37 0.32
C PHE A 158 9.41 7.40 1.54
N LYS A 159 9.84 8.59 1.99
CA LYS A 159 10.49 8.77 3.28
C LYS A 159 9.43 9.14 4.30
N LYS A 160 9.06 8.21 5.18
CA LYS A 160 8.19 8.52 6.32
C LYS A 160 8.98 9.42 7.28
N LEU A 161 8.67 10.71 7.30
CA LEU A 161 9.17 11.64 8.31
C LEU A 161 8.75 11.11 9.68
N ARG A 162 9.72 10.88 10.55
CA ARG A 162 9.47 10.38 11.90
C ARG A 162 8.77 11.50 12.68
N GLU A 163 7.48 11.31 12.98
CA GLU A 163 6.60 12.23 13.72
C GLU A 163 7.07 12.63 15.14
N GLU A 164 8.29 12.28 15.57
CA GLU A 164 8.73 12.53 16.95
C GLU A 164 9.65 13.73 17.16
N ASN A 165 10.15 14.46 16.14
CA ASN A 165 11.00 15.65 16.43
C ASN A 165 11.03 16.82 15.42
N GLU A 166 10.27 16.80 14.32
CA GLU A 166 10.39 17.85 13.27
C GLU A 166 9.23 18.87 13.23
N LEU A 167 8.58 19.12 14.36
CA LEU A 167 7.70 20.29 14.56
C LEU A 167 8.48 21.64 14.60
N LYS A 168 9.74 21.67 14.15
CA LYS A 168 10.63 22.85 14.23
C LYS A 168 11.47 23.13 13.00
N THR A 169 11.20 22.51 11.86
CA THR A 169 11.90 22.93 10.62
C THR A 169 10.92 22.93 9.45
N GLU A 170 10.01 23.91 9.50
CA GLU A 170 9.43 24.48 8.29
C GLU A 170 10.57 25.10 7.48
N GLU A 171 11.16 24.36 6.54
CA GLU A 171 11.86 24.89 5.37
C GLU A 171 12.25 23.75 4.40
N ASN A 172 11.50 23.62 3.30
CA ASN A 172 11.88 22.92 2.06
C ASN A 172 12.33 21.45 2.14
N HIS A 173 11.52 20.56 2.70
CA HIS A 173 11.61 19.13 2.36
C HIS A 173 10.49 18.75 1.39
N GLU A 174 10.86 18.41 0.14
CA GLU A 174 9.94 17.81 -0.85
C GLU A 174 9.25 16.59 -0.21
N ARG A 175 7.93 16.70 0.02
CA ARG A 175 7.11 15.65 0.62
C ARG A 175 6.82 14.51 -0.36
N SER A 176 6.85 14.81 -1.66
CA SER A 176 6.69 13.87 -2.76
C SER A 176 7.88 13.94 -3.73
N LYS A 177 8.07 12.87 -4.51
CA LYS A 177 9.11 12.81 -5.54
C LYS A 177 8.55 12.85 -6.97
N THR A 178 7.23 12.79 -7.11
CA THR A 178 6.52 12.75 -8.40
C THR A 178 5.22 13.54 -8.28
N GLU A 179 4.79 14.21 -9.35
CA GLU A 179 3.55 15.00 -9.38
C GLU A 179 2.30 14.18 -8.99
N ALA A 180 2.18 12.95 -9.49
CA ALA A 180 1.07 12.06 -9.16
C ALA A 180 1.04 11.62 -7.67
N GLN A 181 2.20 11.60 -7.01
CA GLN A 181 2.29 11.33 -5.58
C GLN A 181 1.82 12.54 -4.77
N GLU A 182 2.19 13.76 -5.20
CA GLU A 182 1.70 15.01 -4.57
C GLU A 182 0.19 15.12 -4.69
N GLU A 183 -0.36 14.94 -5.89
CA GLU A 183 -1.80 15.00 -6.13
C GLU A 183 -2.57 14.01 -5.26
N THR A 184 -2.03 12.81 -5.04
CA THR A 184 -2.64 11.82 -4.15
C THR A 184 -2.68 12.31 -2.70
N MET A 185 -1.61 12.96 -2.22
CA MET A 185 -1.55 13.52 -0.88
C MET A 185 -2.47 14.73 -0.73
N GLU A 186 -2.51 15.63 -1.71
CA GLU A 186 -3.40 16.80 -1.72
C GLU A 186 -4.88 16.41 -1.69
N ASN A 187 -5.27 15.39 -2.47
CA ASN A 187 -6.63 14.88 -2.45
C ASN A 187 -7.01 14.32 -1.07
N ARG A 188 -6.08 13.59 -0.40
CA ARG A 188 -6.32 13.11 0.96
C ARG A 188 -6.46 14.27 1.94
N ASP A 189 -5.55 15.23 1.90
CA ASP A 189 -5.55 16.35 2.84
C ASP A 189 -6.83 17.21 2.65
N ARG A 190 -7.32 17.38 1.40
CA ARG A 190 -8.62 17.99 1.11
C ARG A 190 -9.80 17.18 1.67
N ASP A 191 -9.80 15.87 1.47
CA ASP A 191 -10.84 14.98 2.01
C ASP A 191 -10.88 15.02 3.55
N ASP A 192 -9.72 15.15 4.20
CA ASP A 192 -9.61 15.28 5.66
C ASP A 192 -10.10 16.65 6.15
N GLU A 193 -9.90 17.73 5.38
CA GLU A 193 -10.45 19.07 5.66
C GLU A 193 -11.97 19.16 5.42
N GLU A 194 -12.49 18.47 4.42
CA GLU A 194 -13.92 18.42 4.09
C GLU A 194 -14.72 17.49 5.02
N ARG A 195 -14.05 16.58 5.73
CA ARG A 195 -14.66 15.78 6.79
C ARG A 195 -14.93 16.66 8.00
N ASP A 196 -16.18 17.11 8.12
CA ASP A 196 -16.69 17.68 9.38
C ASP A 196 -16.26 16.79 10.55
N ASP A 197 -15.69 17.41 11.59
CA ASP A 197 -15.26 16.72 12.80
C ASP A 197 -16.46 16.02 13.48
N HIS A 198 -16.65 14.74 13.17
CA HIS A 198 -17.68 13.91 13.79
C HIS A 198 -17.41 13.61 15.27
N THR A 199 -16.27 14.03 15.82
CA THR A 199 -16.00 13.91 17.26
C THR A 199 -16.60 15.04 18.09
N ASN A 200 -17.12 16.10 17.44
CA ASN A 200 -17.79 17.21 18.12
C ASN A 200 -19.08 17.68 17.38
N PRO A 201 -20.24 17.02 17.61
CA PRO A 201 -21.48 17.34 16.93
C PRO A 201 -22.10 18.70 17.31
N GLU A 202 -21.48 19.47 18.21
CA GLU A 202 -21.99 20.78 18.64
C GLU A 202 -21.44 21.98 17.82
N SER A 203 -20.52 21.79 16.87
CA SER A 203 -20.07 22.88 15.99
C SER A 203 -20.83 23.00 14.67
N SER A 204 -21.71 22.05 14.34
CA SER A 204 -22.58 22.13 13.16
C SER A 204 -23.81 23.00 13.45
N GLY A 205 -23.59 24.30 13.56
CA GLY A 205 -24.65 25.25 13.89
C GLY A 205 -24.31 26.66 13.51
N THR A 206 -24.24 26.97 12.21
CA THR A 206 -24.79 28.19 11.58
C THR A 206 -24.62 28.06 10.05
N ARG A 207 -25.61 27.47 9.38
CA ARG A 207 -25.92 27.84 7.98
C ARG A 207 -27.42 28.10 7.92
N ASP A 208 -27.74 29.38 7.79
CA ASP A 208 -29.08 29.92 7.68
C ASP A 208 -29.86 29.30 6.52
N ASN A 209 -31.17 29.18 6.74
CA ASN A 209 -32.19 28.79 5.78
C ASN A 209 -32.17 29.66 4.51
N THR A 210 -32.30 29.06 3.33
CA THR A 210 -33.43 29.37 2.41
C THR A 210 -33.55 28.37 1.26
N ASP A 211 -34.82 28.01 1.02
CA ASP A 211 -35.46 27.61 -0.23
C ASP A 211 -35.35 26.18 -0.78
N SER A 212 -36.54 25.58 -0.72
CA SER A 212 -37.09 24.48 -1.50
C SER A 212 -36.99 24.70 -3.02
N ASP A 213 -36.59 23.66 -3.75
CA ASP A 213 -37.45 23.12 -4.81
C ASP A 213 -36.98 21.74 -5.28
N SER A 214 -37.97 20.88 -5.51
CA SER A 214 -37.80 19.53 -6.04
C SER A 214 -37.36 19.58 -7.51
N ASN A 215 -36.16 19.08 -7.81
CA ASN A 215 -35.87 18.51 -9.12
C ASN A 215 -35.00 17.26 -8.96
N ASN A 216 -35.46 16.19 -9.60
CA ASN A 216 -34.89 14.85 -9.56
C ASN A 216 -33.65 14.77 -10.47
N GLU A 217 -32.60 15.50 -10.11
CA GLU A 217 -31.26 15.28 -10.61
C GLU A 217 -30.49 14.55 -9.52
N ARG A 218 -29.77 13.48 -9.88
CA ARG A 218 -28.86 12.82 -8.94
C ARG A 218 -27.82 13.86 -8.55
N SER A 219 -27.99 14.48 -7.39
CA SER A 219 -27.05 15.42 -6.81
C SER A 219 -25.77 14.65 -6.53
N PHE A 220 -24.84 14.77 -7.46
CA PHE A 220 -23.45 14.54 -7.13
C PHE A 220 -23.08 15.60 -6.09
N THR A 221 -22.34 15.20 -5.07
CA THR A 221 -21.69 16.20 -4.22
C THR A 221 -20.72 17.00 -5.09
N GLU A 222 -20.43 18.24 -4.71
CA GLU A 222 -19.46 19.08 -5.44
C GLU A 222 -18.12 18.34 -5.65
N SER A 223 -17.72 17.52 -4.67
CA SER A 223 -16.57 16.61 -4.73
C SER A 223 -16.70 15.49 -5.78
N GLN A 224 -17.89 14.94 -5.99
CA GLN A 224 -18.15 13.94 -7.03
C GLN A 224 -18.16 14.55 -8.43
N GLU A 225 -18.62 15.79 -8.56
CA GLU A 225 -18.54 16.54 -9.83
C GLU A 225 -17.10 16.89 -10.17
N GLN A 226 -16.30 17.37 -9.21
CA GLN A 226 -14.88 17.65 -9.41
C GLN A 226 -14.08 16.39 -9.76
N THR A 227 -14.37 15.25 -9.10
CA THR A 227 -13.71 13.97 -9.42
C THR A 227 -14.04 13.54 -10.86
N LYS A 228 -15.28 13.76 -11.31
CA LYS A 228 -15.69 13.49 -12.68
C LYS A 228 -15.03 14.44 -13.68
N GLU A 229 -14.90 15.72 -13.35
CA GLU A 229 -14.18 16.69 -14.19
C GLU A 229 -12.69 16.40 -14.31
N ASN A 230 -12.03 15.98 -13.23
CA ASN A 230 -10.62 15.56 -13.27
C ASN A 230 -10.43 14.30 -14.12
N ARG A 231 -11.34 13.31 -13.97
CA ARG A 231 -11.36 12.14 -14.85
C ARG A 231 -11.54 12.51 -16.32
N ASP A 232 -12.48 13.40 -16.63
CA ASP A 232 -12.76 13.83 -18.00
C ASP A 232 -11.60 14.69 -18.57
N ARG A 233 -10.89 15.45 -17.73
CA ARG A 233 -9.66 16.18 -18.10
C ARG A 233 -8.54 15.21 -18.46
N ASP A 234 -8.32 14.18 -17.65
CA ASP A 234 -7.31 13.15 -17.88
C ASP A 234 -7.61 12.32 -19.14
N GLU A 235 -8.88 11.99 -19.37
CA GLU A 235 -9.32 11.30 -20.59
C GLU A 235 -9.05 12.17 -21.84
N ARG A 236 -9.28 13.49 -21.78
CA ARG A 236 -8.95 14.41 -22.89
C ARG A 236 -7.44 14.57 -23.10
N ALA A 237 -6.66 14.65 -22.02
CA ALA A 237 -5.20 14.74 -22.09
C ALA A 237 -4.60 13.46 -22.72
N ARG A 238 -5.17 12.29 -22.42
CA ARG A 238 -4.77 11.01 -23.01
C ARG A 238 -5.26 10.85 -24.47
N GLY A 239 -6.42 11.39 -24.81
CA GLY A 239 -6.96 11.38 -26.17
C GLY A 239 -6.15 12.21 -27.18
N ASN A 240 -5.46 13.25 -26.73
CA ASN A 240 -4.61 14.10 -27.58
C ASN A 240 -3.22 13.51 -27.90
N TYR A 241 -2.94 12.27 -27.48
CA TYR A 241 -1.65 11.59 -27.69
C TYR A 241 -1.66 10.56 -28.85
N VAL A 242 -2.67 10.57 -29.72
CA VAL A 242 -2.68 9.75 -30.94
C VAL A 242 -2.83 10.62 -32.17
N GLU A 243 -1.72 11.18 -32.62
CA GLU A 243 -1.25 11.14 -34.02
C GLU A 243 0.16 11.74 -34.11
N PRO A 244 1.19 10.97 -34.48
CA PRO A 244 2.34 11.53 -35.17
C PRO A 244 2.20 11.27 -36.67
N ASP A 245 2.21 12.35 -37.44
CA ASP A 245 2.50 12.35 -38.87
C ASP A 245 3.84 11.61 -39.13
N ALA A 246 3.76 10.47 -39.84
CA ALA A 246 4.70 9.91 -40.84
C ALA A 246 4.66 8.37 -40.90
#